data_AF-A0A6L8LGF0-F1
#
_entry.id   AF-A0A6L8LGF0-F1
#
_cell.length_a   1.000
_cell.length_b   1.000
_cell.length_c   1.000
_cell.angle_alpha   90.00
_cell.angle_beta   90.00
_cell.angle_gamma   90.00
#
_symmetry.space_group_name_H-M   'P 1'
#
loop_
_entity.id
_entity.type
_entity.pdbx_description
1 polymer ?
#
loop_
_entity_poly.entity_id
_entity_poly.type
_entity_poly.pdbx_seq_one_letter_code
_entity_poly.pdbx_strand_id
1 'polypeptide(L)'
;MDDNLTYFEKRLTRELEDIEARIRELEDERRALSRQLSKARAEREGLKFTTRKNSANRVLAENAVLQALRGTMKPLSTQELYRQARLTNFDLKETTFRSYLHRMKKRGDIRTAGHVGRWEIAQPKQ
;
A
#
# COMPACT_ATOMS: atom_id res chain seq x y z
N MET A 1 -24.11 38.53 28.62
CA MET A 1 -22.76 38.13 28.16
C MET A 1 -22.73 36.67 27.69
N ASP A 2 -23.57 35.79 28.24
CA ASP A 2 -23.69 34.38 27.79
C ASP A 2 -24.14 34.20 26.32
N ASP A 3 -25.11 34.98 25.84
CA ASP A 3 -25.63 34.81 24.46
C ASP A 3 -24.57 34.95 23.36
N ASN A 4 -23.57 35.80 23.58
CA ASN A 4 -22.47 35.99 22.63
C ASN A 4 -21.50 34.80 22.61
N LEU A 5 -21.27 34.17 23.77
CA LEU A 5 -20.46 32.95 23.85
C LEU A 5 -21.16 31.81 23.12
N THR A 6 -22.46 31.64 23.36
CA THR A 6 -23.27 30.59 22.73
C THR A 6 -23.38 30.79 21.21
N TYR A 7 -23.45 32.02 20.71
CA TYR A 7 -23.43 32.30 19.27
C TYR A 7 -22.07 31.95 18.63
N PHE A 8 -20.98 32.33 19.30
CA PHE A 8 -19.63 32.04 18.84
C PHE A 8 -19.35 30.53 18.81
N GLU A 9 -19.75 29.80 19.84
CA GLU A 9 -19.65 28.34 19.91
C GLU A 9 -20.43 27.66 18.78
N LYS A 10 -21.69 28.07 18.56
CA LYS A 10 -22.52 27.54 17.45
C LYS A 10 -21.88 27.78 16.08
N ARG A 11 -21.27 28.94 15.88
CA ARG A 11 -20.55 29.26 14.64
C ARG A 11 -19.35 28.34 14.46
N LEU A 12 -18.52 28.16 15.50
CA LEU A 12 -17.36 27.28 15.45
C LEU A 12 -17.75 25.82 15.22
N THR A 13 -18.82 25.33 15.84
CA THR A 13 -19.34 23.98 15.60
C THR A 13 -19.72 23.80 14.13
N ARG A 14 -20.39 24.79 13.53
CA ARG A 14 -20.76 24.74 12.12
C ARG A 14 -19.56 24.75 11.19
N GLU A 15 -18.58 25.60 11.47
CA GLU A 15 -17.32 25.64 10.71
C GLU A 15 -16.57 24.30 10.81
N LEU A 16 -16.59 23.63 11.98
CA LEU A 16 -16.03 22.29 12.13
C LEU A 16 -16.78 21.23 11.32
N GLU A 17 -18.12 21.24 11.36
CA GLU A 17 -18.95 20.32 10.57
C GLU A 17 -18.69 20.48 9.06
N ASP A 18 -18.55 21.72 8.58
CA ASP A 18 -18.22 22.01 7.18
C ASP A 18 -16.84 21.47 6.79
N ILE A 19 -15.84 21.64 7.67
CA ILE A 19 -14.49 21.09 7.47
C ILE A 19 -14.53 19.56 7.44
N GLU A 20 -15.27 18.92 8.36
CA GLU A 20 -15.39 17.46 8.40
C GLU A 20 -16.09 16.90 7.15
N ALA A 21 -17.11 17.60 6.64
CA ALA A 21 -17.75 17.24 5.38
C ALA A 21 -16.73 17.33 4.22
N ARG A 22 -15.94 18.41 4.17
CA ARG A 22 -14.92 18.60 3.14
C ARG A 22 -13.81 17.53 3.21
N ILE A 23 -13.39 17.14 4.41
CA ILE A 23 -12.44 16.05 4.61
C ILE A 23 -13.02 14.75 4.02
N ARG A 24 -14.29 14.42 4.32
CA ARG A 24 -14.94 13.21 3.79
C ARG A 24 -14.96 13.19 2.27
N GLU A 25 -15.31 14.30 1.62
CA GLU A 25 -15.27 14.42 0.15
C GLU A 25 -13.87 14.16 -0.41
N LEU A 26 -12.85 14.81 0.16
CA LEU A 26 -11.46 14.65 -0.26
C LEU A 26 -10.96 13.21 -0.05
N GLU A 27 -11.39 12.55 1.02
CA GLU A 27 -11.07 11.14 1.25
C GLU A 27 -11.68 10.22 0.21
N ASP A 28 -12.93 10.46 -0.18
CA ASP A 28 -13.61 9.65 -1.19
C ASP A 28 -13.02 9.87 -2.58
N GLU A 29 -12.64 11.10 -2.91
CA GLU A 29 -11.88 11.41 -4.12
C GLU A 29 -10.51 10.72 -4.11
N ARG A 30 -9.76 10.79 -3.00
CA ARG A 30 -8.49 10.05 -2.81
C ARG A 30 -8.67 8.56 -3.06
N ARG A 31 -9.74 7.96 -2.53
CA ARG A 31 -10.06 6.53 -2.72
C ARG A 31 -10.41 6.23 -4.18
N ALA A 32 -11.16 7.11 -4.84
CA ALA A 32 -11.49 6.96 -6.26
C ALA A 32 -10.22 7.00 -7.14
N LEU A 33 -9.36 8.00 -6.94
CA LEU A 33 -8.08 8.12 -7.64
C LEU A 33 -7.16 6.92 -7.37
N SER A 34 -7.09 6.45 -6.13
CA SER A 34 -6.31 5.25 -5.78
C SER A 34 -6.79 3.99 -6.51
N ARG A 35 -8.11 3.83 -6.67
CA ARG A 35 -8.70 2.74 -7.47
C ARG A 35 -8.34 2.85 -8.95
N GLN A 36 -8.46 4.04 -9.53
CA GLN A 36 -8.11 4.29 -10.93
C GLN A 36 -6.62 4.01 -11.19
N LEU A 37 -5.73 4.49 -10.30
CA LEU A 37 -4.30 4.24 -10.38
C LEU A 37 -3.96 2.74 -10.27
N SER A 38 -4.63 2.03 -9.37
CA SER A 38 -4.45 0.58 -9.22
C SER A 38 -4.89 -0.17 -10.48
N LYS A 39 -6.00 0.23 -11.10
CA LYS A 39 -6.47 -0.32 -12.37
C LYS A 39 -5.47 -0.07 -13.50
N ALA A 40 -4.99 1.16 -13.65
CA ALA A 40 -4.02 1.51 -14.69
C ALA A 40 -2.69 0.75 -14.53
N ARG A 41 -2.21 0.57 -13.30
CA ARG A 41 -1.01 -0.24 -13.01
C ARG A 41 -1.23 -1.72 -13.36
N ALA A 42 -2.38 -2.28 -13.02
CA ALA A 42 -2.71 -3.68 -13.32
C ALA A 42 -2.82 -3.93 -14.84
N GLU A 43 -3.45 -3.02 -15.58
CA GLU A 43 -3.54 -3.07 -17.05
C GLU A 43 -2.14 -3.00 -17.69
N ARG A 44 -1.27 -2.08 -17.23
CA ARG A 44 0.12 -1.96 -17.71
C ARG A 44 0.94 -3.23 -17.50
N GLU A 45 0.66 -3.98 -16.43
CA GLU A 45 1.39 -5.20 -16.07
C GLU A 45 0.74 -6.47 -16.66
N GLY A 46 -0.33 -6.35 -17.47
CA GLY A 46 -1.00 -7.49 -18.12
C GLY A 46 -1.82 -8.36 -17.16
N LEU A 47 -2.11 -7.86 -15.96
CA LEU A 47 -2.70 -8.65 -14.89
C LEU A 47 -4.22 -8.40 -14.80
N LYS A 48 -5.02 -9.32 -15.37
CA LYS A 48 -6.47 -9.42 -15.08
C LYS A 48 -6.68 -9.92 -13.65
N PHE A 49 -6.76 -9.03 -12.67
CA PHE A 49 -7.10 -9.43 -11.28
C PHE A 49 -8.58 -9.30 -10.97
N THR A 50 -9.14 -10.41 -10.51
CA THR A 50 -10.45 -10.53 -9.86
C THR A 50 -10.51 -9.70 -8.56
N THR A 51 -11.13 -8.53 -8.66
CA THR A 51 -12.12 -7.94 -7.73
C THR A 51 -12.09 -8.32 -6.23
N ARG A 52 -11.00 -8.12 -5.50
CA ARG A 52 -11.05 -7.86 -4.03
C ARG A 52 -9.96 -6.88 -3.60
N LYS A 53 -10.31 -5.85 -2.82
CA LYS A 53 -9.40 -4.82 -2.25
C LYS A 53 -8.15 -5.42 -1.57
N ASN A 54 -8.31 -6.53 -0.85
CA ASN A 54 -7.20 -7.24 -0.20
C ASN A 54 -6.26 -7.92 -1.20
N SER A 55 -6.77 -8.32 -2.36
CA SER A 55 -5.92 -8.83 -3.44
C SER A 55 -5.11 -7.69 -4.06
N ALA A 56 -5.72 -6.52 -4.26
CA ALA A 56 -5.03 -5.35 -4.82
C ALA A 56 -3.88 -4.86 -3.92
N ASN A 57 -4.13 -4.63 -2.63
CA ASN A 57 -3.09 -4.19 -1.68
C ASN A 57 -1.93 -5.17 -1.57
N ARG A 58 -2.23 -6.47 -1.63
CA ARG A 58 -1.23 -7.53 -1.67
C ARG A 58 -0.43 -7.50 -2.96
N VAL A 59 -1.11 -7.47 -4.11
CA VAL A 59 -0.46 -7.44 -5.44
C VAL A 59 0.48 -6.25 -5.55
N LEU A 60 0.05 -5.05 -5.12
CA LEU A 60 0.89 -3.86 -5.12
C LEU A 60 2.16 -4.05 -4.27
N ALA A 61 2.00 -4.60 -3.05
CA ALA A 61 3.14 -4.86 -2.17
C ALA A 61 4.08 -5.94 -2.74
N GLU A 62 3.54 -7.03 -3.29
CA GLU A 62 4.33 -8.10 -3.91
C GLU A 62 5.07 -7.59 -5.17
N ASN A 63 4.44 -6.76 -5.99
CA ASN A 63 5.06 -6.16 -7.18
C ASN A 63 6.16 -5.15 -6.79
N ALA A 64 5.94 -4.34 -5.76
CA ALA A 64 6.97 -3.44 -5.23
C ALA A 64 8.23 -4.21 -4.78
N VAL A 65 8.04 -5.38 -4.14
CA VAL A 65 9.15 -6.27 -3.76
C VAL A 65 9.90 -6.77 -4.99
N LEU A 66 9.18 -7.28 -6.00
CA LEU A 66 9.80 -7.78 -7.23
C LEU A 66 10.55 -6.67 -7.97
N GLN A 67 9.99 -5.47 -8.07
CA GLN A 67 10.65 -4.34 -8.70
C GLN A 67 11.92 -3.92 -7.95
N ALA A 68 11.88 -3.85 -6.61
CA ALA A 68 13.04 -3.52 -5.81
C ALA A 68 14.19 -4.55 -5.98
N LEU A 69 13.83 -5.84 -6.03
CA LEU A 69 14.80 -6.92 -6.26
C LEU A 69 15.30 -6.97 -7.71
N ARG A 70 14.49 -6.57 -8.71
CA ARG A 70 14.94 -6.50 -10.11
C ARG A 70 15.86 -5.31 -10.36
N GLY A 71 15.59 -4.18 -9.71
CA GLY A 71 16.40 -2.97 -9.83
C GLY A 71 17.76 -3.05 -9.15
N THR A 72 18.01 -4.09 -8.35
CA THR A 72 19.24 -4.23 -7.58
C THR A 72 19.82 -5.63 -7.77
N MET A 73 21.07 -5.76 -8.24
CA MET A 73 21.75 -7.06 -8.31
C MET A 73 22.10 -7.67 -6.95
N LYS A 74 21.85 -6.94 -5.85
CA LYS A 74 22.19 -7.36 -4.48
C LYS A 74 20.95 -7.80 -3.73
N PRO A 75 21.05 -8.84 -2.87
CA PRO A 75 19.95 -9.22 -2.01
C PRO A 75 19.55 -8.13 -1.01
N LEU A 76 18.25 -7.86 -0.95
CA LEU A 76 17.69 -6.84 -0.08
C LEU A 76 17.16 -7.45 1.22
N SER A 77 17.29 -6.70 2.30
CA SER A 77 16.74 -7.08 3.60
C SER A 77 15.22 -6.92 3.64
N THR A 78 14.59 -7.64 4.57
CA THR A 78 13.15 -7.51 4.84
C THR A 78 12.75 -6.05 5.13
N GLN A 79 13.59 -5.29 5.85
CA GLN A 79 13.30 -3.90 6.20
C GLN A 79 13.35 -2.97 4.98
N GLU A 80 14.34 -3.15 4.10
CA GLU A 80 14.45 -2.39 2.86
C GLU A 80 13.25 -2.65 1.94
N LEU A 81 12.90 -3.93 1.77
CA LEU A 81 11.74 -4.32 0.97
C LEU A 81 10.42 -3.83 1.57
N TYR A 82 10.30 -3.85 2.89
CA TYR A 82 9.13 -3.29 3.58
C TYR A 82 8.98 -1.79 3.34
N ARG A 83 10.09 -1.04 3.40
CA ARG A 83 10.09 0.40 3.10
C ARG A 83 9.58 0.66 1.69
N GLN A 84 10.05 -0.10 0.70
CA GLN A 84 9.61 0.04 -0.69
C GLN A 84 8.14 -0.34 -0.87
N ALA A 85 7.70 -1.45 -0.27
CA ALA A 85 6.30 -1.86 -0.33
C ALA A 85 5.36 -0.82 0.30
N ARG A 86 5.78 -0.18 1.40
CA ARG A 86 5.00 0.86 2.09
C ARG A 86 4.81 2.14 1.28
N LEU A 87 5.72 2.46 0.35
CA LEU A 87 5.53 3.59 -0.59
C LEU A 87 4.34 3.37 -1.53
N THR A 88 4.01 2.10 -1.82
CA THR A 88 2.86 1.75 -2.67
C THR A 88 1.58 1.46 -1.89
N ASN A 89 1.72 1.12 -0.60
CA ASN A 89 0.63 0.77 0.30
C ASN A 89 0.94 1.30 1.71
N PHE A 90 0.46 2.52 2.00
CA PHE A 90 0.80 3.23 3.25
C PHE A 90 0.30 2.53 4.52
N ASP A 91 -0.82 1.80 4.43
CA ASP A 91 -1.46 1.08 5.55
C ASP A 91 -0.89 -0.33 5.76
N LEU A 92 0.17 -0.70 5.02
CA LEU A 92 0.78 -2.02 5.11
C LEU A 92 1.44 -2.22 6.48
N LYS A 93 0.92 -3.18 7.25
CA LYS A 93 1.54 -3.64 8.51
C LYS A 93 2.69 -4.60 8.23
N GLU A 94 3.74 -4.55 9.07
CA GLU A 94 4.92 -5.40 8.93
C GLU A 94 4.60 -6.91 9.04
N THR A 95 3.69 -7.30 9.93
CA THR A 95 3.23 -8.69 10.06
C THR A 95 2.54 -9.21 8.80
N THR A 96 1.73 -8.36 8.17
CA THR A 96 1.10 -8.64 6.87
C THR A 96 2.14 -8.75 5.77
N PHE A 97 3.13 -7.86 5.77
CA PHE A 97 4.22 -7.89 4.79
C PHE A 97 5.05 -9.17 4.87
N ARG A 98 5.42 -9.63 6.08
CA ARG A 98 6.11 -10.93 6.27
C ARG A 98 5.29 -12.10 5.72
N SER A 99 3.96 -12.04 5.88
CA SER A 99 3.05 -13.04 5.32
C SER A 99 3.07 -13.04 3.78
N TYR A 100 3.22 -11.87 3.15
CA TYR A 100 3.36 -11.76 1.69
C TYR A 100 4.69 -12.34 1.22
N LEU A 101 5.82 -11.99 1.86
CA LEU A 101 7.12 -12.57 1.52
C LEU A 101 7.12 -14.09 1.63
N HIS A 102 6.50 -14.64 2.67
CA HIS A 102 6.36 -16.09 2.82
C HIS A 102 5.56 -16.72 1.67
N ARG A 103 4.47 -16.08 1.23
CA ARG A 103 3.66 -16.56 0.09
C ARG A 103 4.42 -16.47 -1.22
N MET A 104 5.14 -15.37 -1.46
CA MET A 104 6.00 -15.20 -2.64
C MET A 104 7.10 -16.25 -2.68
N LYS A 105 7.73 -16.55 -1.53
CA LYS A 105 8.71 -17.65 -1.41
C LYS A 105 8.09 -18.99 -1.75
N LYS A 106 6.92 -19.31 -1.19
CA LYS A 106 6.20 -20.57 -1.44
C LYS A 106 5.80 -20.73 -2.91
N ARG A 107 5.44 -19.63 -3.58
CA ARG A 107 5.12 -19.59 -5.01
C ARG A 107 6.36 -19.72 -5.90
N GLY A 108 7.54 -19.42 -5.36
CA GLY A 108 8.80 -19.50 -6.07
C GLY A 108 9.18 -18.21 -6.80
N ASP A 109 8.59 -17.06 -6.45
CA ASP A 109 8.97 -15.78 -7.08
C ASP A 109 10.27 -15.22 -6.49
N ILE A 110 10.50 -15.49 -5.21
CA ILE A 110 11.66 -15.02 -4.44
C ILE A 110 12.22 -16.16 -3.61
N ARG A 111 13.49 -16.04 -3.21
CA ARG A 111 14.16 -16.97 -2.30
C ARG A 111 15.00 -16.23 -1.27
N THR A 112 15.32 -16.91 -0.19
CA THR A 112 16.25 -16.41 0.83
C THR A 112 17.67 -16.44 0.29
N ALA A 113 18.36 -15.31 0.35
CA ALA A 113 19.71 -15.14 -0.19
C ALA A 113 20.77 -15.40 0.89
N GLY A 114 21.33 -16.61 0.92
CA GLY A 114 22.38 -17.05 1.85
C GLY A 114 21.94 -17.16 3.31
N HIS A 115 21.39 -16.09 3.88
CA HIS A 115 20.98 -15.98 5.28
C HIS A 115 19.50 -15.57 5.41
N VAL A 116 18.92 -15.89 6.57
CA VAL A 116 17.54 -15.53 6.90
C VAL A 116 17.37 -14.01 6.90
N GLY A 117 16.28 -13.53 6.30
CA GLY A 117 15.91 -12.11 6.30
C GLY A 117 16.48 -11.29 5.14
N ARG A 118 17.33 -11.89 4.28
CA ARG A 118 17.71 -11.34 2.98
C ARG A 118 17.04 -12.10 1.85
N TRP A 119 16.64 -11.38 0.82
CA TRP A 119 15.80 -11.89 -0.25
C TRP A 119 16.41 -11.55 -1.60
N GLU A 120 16.26 -12.48 -2.53
CA GLU A 120 16.62 -12.32 -3.94
C GLU A 120 15.54 -12.94 -4.82
N ILE A 121 15.53 -12.56 -6.09
CA ILE A 121 14.63 -13.17 -7.08
C ILE A 121 15.01 -14.63 -7.26
N ALA A 122 14.01 -15.49 -7.29
CA ALA A 122 14.21 -16.86 -7.73
C ALA A 122 14.49 -16.83 -9.24
N GLN A 123 15.67 -17.26 -9.67
CA GLN A 123 15.93 -17.43 -11.09
C GLN A 123 14.94 -18.46 -11.66
N PRO A 124 14.40 -18.24 -12.87
CA PRO A 124 13.59 -19.26 -13.53
C PRO A 124 14.43 -20.54 -13.63
N LYS A 125 13.85 -21.67 -13.22
CA LYS A 125 14.44 -22.97 -13.52
C LYS A 125 14.57 -23.04 -15.05
N GLN A 126 15.80 -23.10 -15.55
CA GLN A 126 16.07 -23.58 -16.91
C GLN A 126 15.64 -25.03 -17.02
#